data_AF-A0A914GSR1-F1
#
_entry.id   AF-A0A914GSR1-F1
#
_cell.length_a   1.000
_cell.length_b   1.000
_cell.length_c   1.000
_cell.angle_alpha   90.00
_cell.angle_beta   90.00
_cell.angle_gamma   90.00
#
_symmetry.space_group_name_H-M   'P 1'
#
loop_
_entity.id
_entity.type
_entity.pdbx_description
1 polymer ?
#
loop_
_entity_poly.entity_id
_entity_poly.type
_entity_poly.pdbx_seq_one_letter_code
_entity_poly.pdbx_strand_id
1 'polypeptide(L)'
;MVRFNPLVEVKETKPEEDVPYDGLLKVKVVPPKNLMYPPLPLHLDDMLRFINCGVCAKKAKKEFVRAGDVEKCAHSDEERALLGTFTSIELHNALELGYKVIRFYRAYHFEEFDSQLFKGSKTMRAETEEEI
;
A
#
# COMPACT_ATOMS: atom_id res chain seq x y z
N MET A 1 -19.08 -23.53 0.68
CA MET A 1 -17.72 -23.79 0.17
C MET A 1 -17.34 -22.57 -0.64
N VAL A 2 -16.43 -21.72 -0.14
CA VAL A 2 -16.00 -20.53 -0.87
C VAL A 2 -15.31 -20.99 -2.14
N ARG A 3 -15.85 -20.63 -3.32
CA ARG A 3 -15.23 -20.95 -4.60
C ARG A 3 -14.04 -20.01 -4.78
N PHE A 4 -12.85 -20.59 -4.84
CA PHE A 4 -11.62 -19.86 -5.13
C PHE A 4 -11.45 -19.75 -6.64
N ASN A 5 -11.60 -18.54 -7.19
CA ASN A 5 -11.40 -18.30 -8.62
C ASN A 5 -9.91 -18.03 -8.93
N PRO A 6 -9.44 -18.34 -10.16
CA PRO A 6 -8.03 -18.29 -10.51
C PRO A 6 -7.52 -16.85 -10.63
N LEU A 7 -6.19 -16.73 -10.62
CA LEU A 7 -5.44 -15.52 -10.92
C LEU A 7 -6.01 -14.80 -12.16
N VAL A 8 -6.54 -13.60 -11.97
CA VAL A 8 -7.05 -12.77 -13.06
C VAL A 8 -5.96 -11.78 -13.49
N GLU A 9 -5.72 -11.68 -14.80
CA GLU A 9 -4.97 -10.56 -15.37
C GLU A 9 -5.78 -9.28 -15.19
N VAL A 10 -5.16 -8.27 -14.59
CA VAL A 10 -5.86 -7.05 -14.23
C VAL A 10 -6.14 -6.23 -15.49
N LYS A 11 -7.42 -5.91 -15.71
CA LYS A 11 -7.85 -5.00 -16.78
C LYS A 11 -7.12 -3.66 -16.64
N GLU A 12 -6.82 -3.00 -17.76
CA GLU A 12 -6.26 -1.65 -17.76
C GLU A 12 -7.25 -0.67 -17.12
N THR A 13 -7.08 -0.41 -15.81
CA THR A 13 -7.69 0.72 -15.12
C THR A 13 -6.67 1.85 -15.03
N LYS A 14 -7.15 3.08 -14.86
CA LYS A 14 -6.29 4.15 -14.33
C LYS A 14 -5.94 3.72 -12.91
N PRO A 15 -4.71 3.26 -12.64
CA PRO A 15 -4.45 2.57 -11.38
C PRO A 15 -4.50 3.53 -10.19
N GLU A 16 -4.42 4.82 -10.46
CA GLU A 16 -4.39 5.90 -9.47
C GLU A 16 -5.74 6.21 -8.81
N GLU A 17 -6.87 5.75 -9.37
CA GLU A 17 -8.22 6.20 -8.95
C GLU A 17 -9.08 5.10 -8.32
N ASP A 18 -8.84 3.81 -8.62
CA ASP A 18 -9.71 2.72 -8.14
C ASP A 18 -8.99 1.36 -8.04
N VAL A 19 -9.49 0.50 -7.15
CA VAL A 19 -9.03 -0.88 -6.97
C VAL A 19 -9.97 -1.82 -7.75
N PRO A 20 -9.50 -2.48 -8.83
CA PRO A 20 -10.39 -3.13 -9.79
C PRO A 20 -11.03 -4.45 -9.31
N TYR A 21 -10.58 -5.01 -8.19
CA TYR A 21 -11.05 -6.31 -7.69
C TYR A 21 -11.10 -6.33 -6.17
N ASP A 22 -12.12 -6.99 -5.64
CA ASP A 22 -12.18 -7.38 -4.24
C ASP A 22 -11.35 -8.63 -3.98
N GLY A 23 -10.37 -8.55 -3.08
CA GLY A 23 -9.53 -9.70 -2.71
C GLY A 23 -8.08 -9.33 -2.47
N LEU A 24 -7.14 -10.16 -2.95
CA LEU A 24 -5.69 -9.94 -2.80
C LEU A 24 -5.07 -9.53 -4.14
N LEU A 25 -4.35 -8.42 -4.15
CA LEU A 25 -3.80 -7.83 -5.37
C LEU A 25 -2.28 -7.67 -5.23
N LYS A 26 -1.54 -8.23 -6.20
CA LYS A 26 -0.12 -7.94 -6.37
C LYS A 26 0.03 -6.65 -7.17
N VAL A 27 0.59 -5.63 -6.54
CA VAL A 27 0.61 -4.26 -7.08
C VAL A 27 1.94 -3.58 -6.81
N LYS A 28 2.26 -2.58 -7.62
CA LYS A 28 3.31 -1.61 -7.36
C LYS A 28 2.67 -0.27 -7.02
N VAL A 29 3.01 0.25 -5.84
CA VAL A 29 2.42 1.46 -5.27
C VAL A 29 3.50 2.47 -4.91
N VAL A 30 3.15 3.75 -4.98
CA VAL A 30 4.01 4.87 -4.61
C VAL A 30 3.39 5.51 -3.36
N PRO A 31 4.05 5.40 -2.18
CA PRO A 31 3.57 6.06 -0.95
C PRO A 31 3.59 7.59 -1.08
N PRO A 32 2.97 8.38 -0.21
CA PRO A 32 3.34 9.77 -0.01
C PRO A 32 4.75 9.88 0.62
N LYS A 33 5.47 10.99 0.40
CA LYS A 33 6.83 11.15 0.96
C LYS A 33 6.85 11.31 2.48
N ASN A 34 5.84 11.99 3.03
CA ASN A 34 5.83 12.45 4.43
C ASN A 34 4.68 11.85 5.25
N LEU A 35 4.29 10.60 4.96
CA LEU A 35 3.23 9.93 5.71
C LEU A 35 3.78 9.45 7.06
N MET A 36 3.18 9.92 8.17
CA MET A 36 3.64 9.58 9.52
C MET A 36 3.47 8.10 9.87
N TYR A 37 2.33 7.53 9.46
CA TYR A 37 1.99 6.13 9.71
C TYR A 37 1.64 5.42 8.39
N PRO A 38 2.63 4.84 7.69
CA PRO A 38 2.39 4.10 6.47
C PRO A 38 1.53 2.85 6.78
N PRO A 39 0.37 2.63 6.11
CA PRO A 39 -0.49 1.50 6.42
C PRO A 39 -0.05 0.19 5.74
N LEU A 40 0.72 0.28 4.65
CA LEU A 40 1.09 -0.88 3.86
C LEU A 40 2.40 -1.49 4.35
N PRO A 41 2.39 -2.76 4.82
CA PRO A 41 3.59 -3.41 5.25
C PRO A 41 4.38 -4.01 4.09
N LEU A 42 5.70 -4.02 4.18
CA LEU A 42 6.58 -4.69 3.23
C LEU A 42 7.64 -5.51 3.98
N HIS A 43 7.83 -6.75 3.56
CA HIS A 43 8.97 -7.55 4.01
C HIS A 43 10.25 -7.07 3.32
N LEU A 44 11.19 -6.54 4.09
CA LEU A 44 12.53 -6.14 3.65
C LEU A 44 13.57 -6.78 4.56
N ASP A 45 14.48 -7.55 3.96
CA ASP A 45 15.56 -8.26 4.65
C ASP A 45 15.01 -9.10 5.83
N ASP A 46 14.00 -9.92 5.53
CA ASP A 46 13.28 -10.81 6.47
C ASP A 46 12.53 -10.10 7.62
N MET A 47 12.40 -8.78 7.56
CA MET A 47 11.65 -8.00 8.54
C MET A 47 10.45 -7.29 7.91
N LEU A 48 9.29 -7.39 8.58
CA LEU A 48 8.08 -6.63 8.22
C LEU A 48 8.26 -5.16 8.62
N ARG A 49 8.13 -4.23 7.67
CA ARG A 49 8.28 -2.79 7.93
C ARG A 49 7.18 -1.97 7.26
N PHE A 50 6.79 -0.89 7.91
CA PHE A 50 5.86 0.12 7.38
C PHE A 50 6.65 1.32 6.92
N ILE A 51 6.71 1.57 5.61
CA ILE A 51 7.73 2.44 5.01
C ILE A 51 7.14 3.29 3.87
N ASN A 52 7.70 4.49 3.69
CA ASN A 52 7.39 5.35 2.53
C ASN A 52 8.37 5.18 1.36
N CYS A 53 9.51 4.53 1.60
CA CYS A 53 10.55 4.30 0.58
C CYS A 53 11.38 3.06 0.91
N GLY A 54 11.35 2.07 0.00
CA GLY A 54 12.13 0.83 0.13
C GLY A 54 13.64 1.06 0.16
N VAL A 55 14.14 2.06 -0.58
CA VAL A 55 15.58 2.39 -0.62
C VAL A 55 16.05 2.99 0.70
N CYS A 56 15.29 3.93 1.27
CA CYS A 56 15.62 4.54 2.55
C CYS A 56 15.54 3.52 3.69
N ALA A 57 14.51 2.67 3.69
CA ALA A 57 14.33 1.65 4.72
C ALA A 57 15.49 0.65 4.76
N LYS A 58 16.00 0.22 3.60
CA LYS A 58 17.20 -0.63 3.50
C LYS A 58 18.45 0.07 4.04
N LYS A 59 18.63 1.35 3.71
CA LYS A 59 19.78 2.16 4.18
C LYS A 59 19.78 2.40 5.68
N ALA A 60 18.61 2.62 6.28
CA ALA A 60 18.48 3.03 7.67
C ALA A 60 19.02 1.98 8.67
N LYS A 61 19.05 0.68 8.31
CA LYS A 61 19.46 -0.45 9.19
C LYS A 61 18.82 -0.43 10.59
N LYS A 62 17.73 0.30 10.79
CA LYS A 62 16.95 0.38 12.03
C LYS A 62 15.72 -0.52 11.91
N GLU A 63 15.32 -1.08 13.03
CA GLU A 63 14.10 -1.90 13.15
C GLU A 63 12.84 -1.07 12.87
N PHE A 64 12.84 0.20 13.30
CA PHE A 64 11.79 1.19 13.02
C PHE A 64 12.38 2.45 12.39
N VAL A 65 11.75 2.91 11.30
CA VAL A 65 12.13 4.14 10.58
C VAL A 65 10.89 5.04 10.53
N ARG A 66 10.90 6.13 11.29
CA ARG A 66 9.83 7.15 11.25
C ARG A 66 10.09 8.12 10.11
N ALA A 67 9.06 8.86 9.69
CA ALA A 67 9.18 9.89 8.66
C ALA A 67 10.29 10.91 8.98
N GLY A 68 10.49 11.26 10.26
CA GLY A 68 11.56 12.15 10.73
C GLY A 68 12.94 11.51 10.91
N ASP A 69 13.08 10.18 10.81
CA ASP A 69 14.36 9.46 11.00
C ASP A 69 15.25 9.45 9.75
N VAL A 70 14.72 9.91 8.61
CA VAL A 70 15.40 9.89 7.32
C VAL A 70 15.54 11.34 6.85
N GLU A 71 16.73 11.72 6.36
CA GLU A 71 16.87 12.94 5.57
C GLU A 71 15.79 12.99 4.47
N LYS A 72 15.35 14.20 4.10
CA LYS A 72 14.30 14.38 3.08
C LYS A 72 14.58 13.46 1.88
N CYS A 73 13.71 12.46 1.70
CA CYS A 73 13.91 11.42 0.70
C CYS A 73 14.03 12.04 -0.71
N ALA A 74 15.24 11.97 -1.28
CA ALA A 74 15.56 12.50 -2.60
C ALA A 74 15.22 11.52 -3.74
N HIS A 75 14.82 10.28 -3.42
CA HIS A 75 14.48 9.28 -4.43
C HIS A 75 13.20 9.68 -5.19
N SER A 76 13.17 9.36 -6.47
CA SER A 76 12.03 9.50 -7.37
C SER A 76 10.90 8.54 -7.00
N ASP A 77 9.69 8.78 -7.53
CA ASP A 77 8.53 7.92 -7.33
C ASP A 77 8.77 6.47 -7.80
N GLU A 78 9.49 6.30 -8.90
CA GLU A 78 9.82 4.98 -9.44
C GLU A 78 10.81 4.21 -8.56
N GLU A 79 11.83 4.87 -8.01
CA GLU A 79 12.82 4.25 -7.13
C GLU A 79 12.23 3.83 -5.77
N ARG A 80 11.31 4.64 -5.24
CA ARG A 80 10.73 4.41 -3.90
C ARG A 80 9.47 3.56 -3.92
N ALA A 81 8.93 3.27 -5.10
CA ALA A 81 7.74 2.45 -5.26
C ALA A 81 7.91 1.07 -4.62
N LEU A 82 6.85 0.59 -3.97
CA LEU A 82 6.79 -0.66 -3.26
C LEU A 82 6.04 -1.69 -4.10
N LEU A 83 6.67 -2.83 -4.37
CA LEU A 83 6.01 -3.99 -4.98
C LEU A 83 5.57 -4.93 -3.86
N GLY A 84 4.26 -5.11 -3.70
CA GLY A 84 3.70 -5.93 -2.63
C GLY A 84 2.41 -6.65 -3.06
N THR A 85 1.87 -7.44 -2.14
CA THR A 85 0.54 -8.03 -2.26
C THR A 85 -0.30 -7.52 -1.11
N PHE A 86 -1.42 -6.87 -1.40
CA PHE A 86 -2.27 -6.22 -0.42
C PHE A 86 -3.73 -6.61 -0.63
N THR A 87 -4.54 -6.50 0.42
CA THR A 87 -5.98 -6.65 0.29
C THR A 87 -6.58 -5.44 -0.42
N SER A 88 -7.73 -5.60 -1.09
CA SER A 88 -8.45 -4.48 -1.70
C SER A 88 -8.78 -3.38 -0.67
N ILE A 89 -9.13 -3.78 0.55
CA ILE A 89 -9.42 -2.87 1.68
C ILE A 89 -8.20 -2.02 2.06
N GLU A 90 -7.02 -2.66 2.21
CA GLU A 90 -5.78 -1.94 2.49
C GLU A 90 -5.42 -0.97 1.36
N LEU A 91 -5.67 -1.36 0.11
CA LEU A 91 -5.42 -0.50 -1.05
C LEU A 91 -6.36 0.70 -1.10
N HIS A 92 -7.66 0.52 -0.83
CA HIS A 92 -8.58 1.64 -0.74
C HIS A 92 -8.16 2.63 0.36
N ASN A 93 -7.80 2.15 1.55
CA ASN A 93 -7.28 3.00 2.62
C ASN A 93 -5.98 3.71 2.19
N ALA A 94 -5.05 3.00 1.56
CA ALA A 94 -3.82 3.60 1.07
C ALA A 94 -4.09 4.72 0.04
N LEU A 95 -5.03 4.51 -0.89
CA LEU A 95 -5.46 5.53 -1.86
C LEU A 95 -6.04 6.77 -1.14
N GLU A 96 -6.88 6.59 -0.11
CA GLU A 96 -7.40 7.70 0.72
C GLU A 96 -6.27 8.48 1.40
N LEU A 97 -5.17 7.81 1.76
CA LEU A 97 -3.98 8.42 2.34
C LEU A 97 -3.01 9.00 1.30
N GLY A 98 -3.39 9.03 0.02
CA GLY A 98 -2.62 9.66 -1.06
C GLY A 98 -1.56 8.75 -1.70
N TYR A 99 -1.63 7.44 -1.49
CA TYR A 99 -0.84 6.50 -2.30
C TYR A 99 -1.30 6.56 -3.75
N LYS A 100 -0.38 6.25 -4.66
CA LYS A 100 -0.70 6.02 -6.07
C LYS A 100 -0.40 4.58 -6.43
N VAL A 101 -1.37 3.82 -6.92
CA VAL A 101 -1.04 2.55 -7.58
C VAL A 101 -0.54 2.88 -8.97
N ILE A 102 0.67 2.41 -9.31
CA ILE A 102 1.26 2.64 -10.64
C ILE A 102 1.12 1.43 -11.55
N ARG A 103 0.94 0.24 -10.97
CA ARG A 103 0.72 -0.99 -11.75
C ARG A 103 0.06 -2.08 -10.93
N PHE A 104 -0.92 -2.75 -11.53
CA PHE A 104 -1.41 -4.04 -11.07
C PHE A 104 -0.73 -5.18 -11.85
N TYR A 105 -0.40 -6.27 -11.16
CA TYR A 105 0.22 -7.44 -11.79
C TYR A 105 -0.72 -8.63 -11.83
N ARG A 106 -1.38 -8.92 -10.69
CA ARG A 106 -2.24 -10.10 -10.51
C ARG A 106 -3.28 -9.81 -9.45
N ALA A 107 -4.48 -10.36 -9.61
CA ALA A 107 -5.50 -10.35 -8.57
C ALA A 107 -5.99 -11.78 -8.28
N TYR A 108 -6.18 -12.06 -7.00
CA TYR A 108 -7.03 -13.14 -6.51
C TYR A 108 -8.34 -12.50 -6.08
N HIS A 109 -9.32 -12.59 -6.97
CA HIS A 109 -10.64 -11.98 -6.77
C HIS A 109 -11.58 -12.93 -6.03
N PHE A 110 -12.30 -12.42 -5.03
CA PHE A 110 -13.38 -13.12 -4.36
C PHE A 110 -14.69 -12.85 -5.09
N GLU A 111 -15.33 -13.89 -5.63
CA GLU A 111 -16.61 -13.76 -6.34
C GLU A 111 -17.72 -13.20 -5.44
N GLU A 112 -17.67 -13.53 -4.16
CA GLU A 112 -18.56 -13.03 -3.12
C GLU A 112 -17.74 -12.21 -2.12
N PHE A 113 -18.09 -10.93 -1.95
CA PHE A 113 -17.45 -10.03 -1.00
C PHE A 113 -18.50 -9.27 -0.18
N ASP A 114 -18.48 -9.45 1.13
CA ASP A 114 -19.41 -8.75 2.02
C ASP A 114 -18.88 -7.36 2.36
N SER A 115 -19.44 -6.36 1.67
CA SER A 115 -19.15 -4.94 1.89
C SER A 115 -19.53 -4.43 3.28
N GLN A 116 -20.29 -5.18 4.08
CA GLN A 116 -20.64 -4.79 5.46
C GLN A 116 -19.59 -5.18 6.47
N LEU A 117 -18.77 -6.20 6.19
CA LEU A 117 -17.85 -6.80 7.16
C LEU A 117 -16.87 -5.78 7.77
N PHE A 118 -16.49 -4.76 7.00
CA PHE A 118 -15.49 -3.77 7.38
C PHE A 118 -16.05 -2.35 7.57
N LYS A 119 -17.36 -2.13 7.51
CA LYS A 119 -17.97 -0.78 7.63
C LYS A 119 -17.76 -0.08 8.97
N GLY A 120 -17.46 -0.83 10.04
CA GLY A 120 -17.16 -0.27 11.36
C GLY A 120 -15.67 -0.07 11.64
N SER A 121 -14.79 -0.47 10.71
CA SER A 121 -13.35 -0.29 10.85
C SER A 121 -13.07 1.20 10.83
N LYS A 122 -12.56 1.77 11.93
CA LYS A 122 -12.03 3.13 11.90
C LYS A 122 -10.84 3.12 10.94
N THR A 123 -10.97 3.71 9.75
CA THR A 123 -9.83 4.02 8.87
C THR A 123 -8.76 4.68 9.74
N MET A 124 -7.55 4.11 9.80
CA MET A 124 -6.46 4.74 10.53
C MET A 124 -6.24 6.11 9.90
N ARG A 125 -6.64 7.17 10.60
CA ARG A 125 -6.38 8.54 10.17
C ARG A 125 -4.88 8.75 10.32
N ALA A 126 -4.15 8.77 9.20
CA ALA A 126 -2.80 9.28 9.23
C ALA A 126 -2.91 10.80 9.43
N GLU A 127 -2.66 11.25 10.66
CA GLU A 127 -2.52 12.67 10.94
C GLU A 127 -1.28 13.16 10.17
N THR A 128 -1.50 14.03 9.18
CA THR A 128 -0.44 14.86 8.63
C THR A 128 -0.19 15.97 9.64
N GLU A 129 1.05 16.14 10.10
CA GLU A 129 1.41 17.33 10.89
C GLU A 129 1.19 18.56 9.99
N GLU A 130 0.12 19.32 10.26
CA GLU A 130 0.00 20.68 9.76
C GLU A 130 1.12 21.53 10.38
N GLU A 131 1.77 22.33 9.55
CA GLU A 131 2.87 23.22 9.91
C GLU A 131 2.49 24.09 11.13
N ILE A 132 3.24 23.97 12.23
CA ILE A 132 3.28 24.96 13.33
C ILE A 132 4.34 26.02 12.99
#